data_AF-A0A0T2YLR7-F1
#
_entry.id   AF-A0A0T2YLR7-F1
#
_cell.length_a   1.000
_cell.length_b   1.000
_cell.length_c   1.000
_cell.angle_alpha   90.00
_cell.angle_beta   90.00
_cell.angle_gamma   90.00
#
_symmetry.space_group_name_H-M   'P 1'
#
loop_
_entity.id
_entity.type
_entity.pdbx_description
1 polymer ?
#
loop_
_entity_poly.entity_id
_entity_poly.type
_entity_poly.pdbx_seq_one_letter_code
_entity_poly.pdbx_strand_id
1 'polypeptide(L)'
;MQRGSIRVLLGGRVRLHEYTGHCSGEPMEGVALIAHHLDERRYESAWAESFGTGTSIMFSTGISDDPRMDNINPTGEVALAVEVNYRRIPPAAGGT
;
A
#
# COMPACT_ATOMS: atom_id res chain seq x y z
N MET A 1 2.24 14.90 -17.00
CA MET A 1 2.93 15.02 -15.69
C MET A 1 1.96 14.59 -14.61
N GLN A 2 2.34 13.67 -13.73
CA GLN A 2 1.54 13.20 -12.60
C GLN A 2 2.07 13.84 -11.31
N ARG A 3 1.17 14.21 -10.40
CA ARG A 3 1.48 14.72 -9.07
C ARG A 3 0.79 13.84 -8.05
N GLY A 4 1.52 13.40 -7.04
CA GLY A 4 0.94 12.59 -5.97
C GLY A 4 1.58 12.87 -4.63
N SER A 5 0.95 12.33 -3.59
CA SER A 5 1.46 12.34 -2.22
C SER A 5 1.32 10.94 -1.63
N ILE A 6 2.29 10.55 -0.79
CA ILE A 6 2.27 9.28 -0.08
C ILE A 6 2.09 9.54 1.40
N ARG A 7 1.05 8.96 2.00
CA ARG A 7 0.80 8.97 3.43
C ARG A 7 1.08 7.60 4.03
N VAL A 8 1.66 7.60 5.22
CA VAL A 8 1.93 6.40 6.00
C VAL A 8 0.74 6.10 6.89
N LEU A 9 0.19 4.88 6.79
CA LEU A 9 -0.92 4.41 7.59
C LEU A 9 -0.48 3.24 8.49
N LEU A 10 -1.28 2.97 9.53
CA LEU A 10 -1.14 1.80 10.41
C LEU A 10 0.28 1.60 10.96
N GLY A 11 0.93 2.69 11.38
CA GLY A 11 2.27 2.64 11.97
C GLY A 11 3.36 2.18 11.00
N GLY A 12 3.22 2.43 9.70
CA GLY A 12 4.22 2.06 8.70
C GLY A 12 3.88 0.83 7.86
N ARG A 13 2.75 0.18 8.11
CA ARG A 13 2.37 -1.09 7.45
C ARG A 13 1.72 -0.90 6.09
N VAL A 14 1.07 0.24 5.88
CA VAL A 14 0.36 0.55 4.64
C VAL A 14 0.77 1.93 4.15
N ARG A 15 0.98 2.06 2.85
CA ARG A 15 1.18 3.32 2.15
C ARG A 15 -0.06 3.66 1.35
N LEU A 16 -0.55 4.88 1.51
CA LEU A 16 -1.62 5.44 0.70
C LEU A 16 -1.01 6.44 -0.28
N HIS A 17 -1.07 6.14 -1.57
CA HIS A 17 -0.65 7.03 -2.63
C HIS A 17 -1.88 7.65 -3.28
N GLU A 18 -2.06 8.95 -3.11
CA GLU A 18 -3.10 9.74 -3.78
C GLU A 18 -2.44 10.54 -4.89
N TYR A 19 -2.99 10.49 -6.11
CA TYR A 19 -2.40 11.15 -7.26
C TYR A 19 -3.44 11.78 -8.19
N THR A 20 -3.00 12.82 -8.89
CA THR A 20 -3.71 13.48 -9.98
C THR A 20 -2.78 13.67 -11.17
N GLY A 21 -3.35 13.80 -12.36
CA GLY A 21 -2.57 13.94 -13.58
C GLY A 21 -3.44 14.20 -14.79
N HIS A 22 -2.86 13.93 -15.96
CA HIS A 22 -3.57 13.95 -17.23
C HIS A 22 -3.21 12.69 -18.03
N CYS A 23 -4.22 12.00 -18.55
CA CYS A 23 -4.09 10.84 -19.43
C CYS A 23 -4.75 11.17 -20.78
N SER A 24 -4.01 11.10 -21.88
CA SER A 24 -4.53 11.43 -23.23
C SER A 24 -5.19 12.82 -23.32
N GLY A 25 -4.73 13.77 -22.52
CA GLY A 25 -5.28 15.14 -22.45
C GLY A 25 -6.40 15.33 -21.44
N GLU A 26 -7.00 14.25 -20.93
CA GLU A 26 -8.08 14.31 -19.94
C GLU A 26 -7.53 14.28 -18.51
N PRO A 27 -8.14 15.04 -17.57
CA PRO A 27 -7.75 14.99 -16.17
C PRO A 27 -8.00 13.60 -15.59
N MET A 28 -7.07 13.14 -14.77
CA MET A 28 -7.20 11.89 -14.04
C MET A 28 -6.87 12.07 -12.56
N GLU A 29 -7.50 11.24 -11.74
CA GLU A 29 -7.19 11.06 -10.33
C GLU A 29 -7.21 9.57 -9.98
N GLY A 30 -6.49 9.22 -8.93
CA GLY A 30 -6.48 7.86 -8.43
C GLY A 30 -5.88 7.73 -7.05
N VAL A 31 -6.08 6.55 -6.48
CA VAL A 31 -5.67 6.19 -5.14
C VAL A 31 -5.17 4.77 -5.12
N ALA A 32 -4.05 4.52 -4.44
CA ALA A 32 -3.52 3.18 -4.21
C ALA A 32 -3.17 2.95 -2.74
N LEU A 33 -3.57 1.80 -2.21
CA LEU A 33 -3.07 1.24 -0.97
C LEU A 33 -2.01 0.20 -1.30
N ILE A 34 -0.84 0.31 -0.68
CA ILE A 34 0.27 -0.61 -0.88
C ILE A 34 0.71 -1.15 0.47
N ALA A 35 0.84 -2.46 0.58
CA ALA A 35 1.27 -3.16 1.79
C ALA A 35 2.26 -4.28 1.44
N HIS A 36 3.10 -4.66 2.41
CA HIS A 36 3.91 -5.87 2.33
C HIS A 36 3.31 -6.94 3.25
N HIS A 37 2.78 -8.02 2.67
CA HIS A 37 2.19 -9.13 3.40
C HIS A 37 3.30 -10.04 3.94
N LEU A 38 3.62 -9.89 5.24
CA LEU A 38 4.77 -10.55 5.86
C LEU A 38 4.73 -12.08 5.76
N ASP A 39 3.57 -12.70 5.99
CA ASP A 39 3.48 -14.17 5.98
C ASP A 39 3.61 -14.76 4.57
N GLU A 40 3.24 -14.01 3.53
CA GLU A 40 3.21 -14.42 2.13
C GLU A 40 4.41 -13.87 1.35
N ARG A 41 5.25 -13.04 2.00
CA ARG A 41 6.45 -12.41 1.42
C ARG A 41 6.20 -11.76 0.06
N ARG A 42 5.13 -10.98 -0.02
CA ARG A 42 4.71 -10.31 -1.26
C ARG A 42 4.17 -8.92 -0.98
N TYR A 43 4.30 -8.05 -1.98
CA TYR A 43 3.55 -6.80 -2.00
C TYR A 43 2.12 -7.07 -2.43
N GLU A 44 1.20 -6.31 -1.84
CA GLU A 44 -0.20 -6.25 -2.21
C GLU A 44 -0.54 -4.79 -2.50
N SER A 45 -1.25 -4.56 -3.60
CA SER A 45 -1.73 -3.25 -3.99
C SER A 45 -3.21 -3.32 -4.34
N ALA A 46 -3.98 -2.41 -3.78
CA ALA A 46 -5.36 -2.16 -4.18
C ALA A 46 -5.49 -0.72 -4.66
N TRP A 47 -6.09 -0.48 -5.82
CA TRP A 47 -6.22 0.87 -6.36
C TRP A 47 -7.53 1.09 -7.09
N ALA A 48 -7.90 2.35 -7.22
CA ALA A 48 -8.99 2.83 -8.05
C ALA A 48 -8.56 4.13 -8.72
N GLU A 49 -9.07 4.38 -9.92
CA GLU A 49 -8.73 5.54 -10.73
C GLU A 49 -9.90 6.02 -11.56
N SER A 50 -9.89 7.29 -11.95
CA SER A 50 -10.97 7.91 -12.71
C SER A 50 -10.90 7.64 -14.22
N PHE A 51 -9.92 6.87 -14.68
CA PHE A 51 -9.67 6.60 -16.10
C PHE A 51 -9.54 5.10 -16.36
N GLY A 52 -9.99 4.62 -17.52
CA GLY A 52 -9.80 3.23 -17.97
C GLY A 52 -10.68 2.16 -17.32
N THR A 53 -10.94 2.22 -16.00
CA THR A 53 -11.53 1.10 -15.23
C THR A 53 -12.84 1.42 -14.51
N GLY A 54 -13.36 2.65 -14.66
CA GLY A 54 -14.61 3.09 -14.05
C GLY A 54 -14.49 3.18 -12.53
N THR A 55 -15.44 2.60 -11.79
CA THR A 55 -15.43 2.56 -10.32
C THR A 55 -14.86 1.26 -9.76
N SER A 56 -14.18 0.47 -10.59
CA SER A 56 -13.61 -0.82 -10.16
C SER A 56 -12.46 -0.60 -9.17
N ILE A 57 -12.40 -1.43 -8.14
CA ILE A 57 -11.20 -1.56 -7.30
C ILE A 57 -10.37 -2.69 -7.88
N MET A 58 -9.17 -2.36 -8.33
CA MET A 58 -8.22 -3.32 -8.84
C MET A 58 -7.31 -3.84 -7.72
N PHE A 59 -6.80 -5.05 -7.90
CA PHE A 59 -5.90 -5.69 -6.95
C PHE A 59 -4.75 -6.39 -7.68
N SER A 60 -3.55 -6.28 -7.14
CA SER A 60 -2.37 -6.97 -7.65
C SER A 60 -1.45 -7.40 -6.52
N THR A 61 -0.72 -8.48 -6.79
CA THR A 61 0.32 -9.00 -5.90
C THR A 61 1.64 -9.08 -6.64
N GLY A 62 2.75 -8.78 -5.97
CA GLY A 62 4.10 -8.93 -6.52
C GLY A 62 5.00 -9.69 -5.56
N ILE A 63 5.68 -10.73 -6.05
CA ILE A 63 6.69 -11.45 -5.26
C ILE A 63 7.79 -10.46 -4.87
N SER A 64 8.22 -10.51 -3.61
CA SER A 64 9.39 -9.77 -3.20
C SER A 64 10.35 -10.63 -2.40
N ASP A 65 11.57 -10.70 -2.90
CA ASP A 65 12.68 -11.33 -2.19
C ASP A 65 13.25 -10.37 -1.13
N ASP A 66 12.90 -9.07 -1.22
CA ASP A 66 13.31 -8.01 -0.33
C ASP A 66 12.12 -7.45 0.47
N PRO A 67 12.01 -7.76 1.79
CA PRO A 67 10.93 -7.23 2.62
C PRO A 67 11.04 -5.72 2.84
N ARG A 68 12.13 -5.07 2.39
CA ARG A 68 12.28 -3.62 2.41
C ARG A 68 11.38 -3.03 1.34
N MET A 69 10.18 -2.69 1.74
CA MET A 69 9.62 -1.44 1.27
C MET A 69 10.33 -0.39 2.11
N ASP A 70 11.22 0.41 1.53
CA ASP A 70 11.96 1.44 2.27
C ASP A 70 10.95 2.26 3.07
N ASN A 71 10.89 1.96 4.36
CA ASN A 71 9.85 2.42 5.24
C ASN A 71 10.30 3.84 5.60
N ILE A 72 9.95 4.82 4.76
CA ILE A 72 10.20 6.22 5.09
C ILE A 72 9.36 6.50 6.33
N ASN A 73 9.99 6.41 7.50
CA ASN A 73 9.43 6.96 8.72
C ASN A 73 9.36 8.50 8.55
N PRO A 74 8.54 9.21 9.33
CA PRO A 74 8.39 10.67 9.19
C PRO A 74 9.70 11.45 9.37
N THR A 75 10.75 10.81 9.89
CA THR A 75 12.07 11.37 10.16
C THR A 75 13.13 11.03 9.09
N GLY A 76 12.78 10.30 8.03
CA GLY A 76 13.69 9.97 6.93
C GLY A 76 14.79 8.96 7.26
N GLU A 77 14.71 8.29 8.42
CA GLU A 77 15.57 7.17 8.74
C GLU A 77 15.06 5.94 7.97
N VAL A 78 15.97 5.26 7.28
CA VAL A 78 15.71 3.96 6.65
C VAL A 78 15.53 2.95 7.78
N ALA A 79 14.34 2.93 8.38
CA ALA A 79 13.98 1.89 9.32
C ALA A 79 13.80 0.61 8.50
N LEU A 80 14.65 -0.38 8.78
CA LEU A 80 14.42 -1.76 8.34
C LEU A 80 12.94 -2.06 8.56
N ALA A 81 12.20 -2.29 7.47
CA ALA A 81 10.88 -2.84 7.60
C ALA A 81 11.01 -4.11 8.45
N VAL A 82 10.16 -4.24 9.47
CA VAL A 82 10.08 -5.38 10.39
C VAL A 82 10.99 -5.29 11.64
N GLU A 83 10.59 -4.44 12.59
CA GLU A 83 10.48 -4.84 14.01
C GLU A 83 9.56 -3.88 14.79
N VAL A 84 8.27 -3.82 14.43
CA VAL A 84 7.27 -3.12 15.27
C VAL A 84 6.20 -4.13 15.67
N ASN A 85 6.50 -4.86 16.75
CA ASN A 85 5.62 -5.74 17.52
C ASN A 85 4.39 -6.26 16.77
N TYR A 86 4.60 -7.24 15.88
CA TYR A 86 3.53 -8.07 15.35
C TYR A 86 3.07 -8.99 16.48
N ARG A 87 2.11 -8.54 17.30
CA ARG A 87 1.35 -9.46 18.15
C ARG A 87 0.14 -9.92 17.33
N ARG A 88 0.24 -11.11 16.73
CA ARG A 88 -0.92 -11.79 16.13
C ARG A 88 -2.02 -11.85 17.19
N ILE A 89 -3.18 -11.27 16.89
CA ILE A 89 -4.38 -11.55 17.67
C ILE A 89 -4.86 -12.92 17.19
N PRO A 90 -4.87 -13.97 18.04
CA PRO A 90 -5.40 -15.26 17.64
C PRO A 90 -6.83 -15.08 17.12
N PRO A 91 -7.24 -15.82 16.07
CA PRO A 91 -8.66 -15.86 15.72
C PRO A 91 -9.45 -16.21 16.99
N ALA A 92 -10.55 -15.49 17.23
CA ALA A 92 -11.42 -15.79 18.36
C ALA A 92 -11.76 -17.28 18.29
N ALA A 93 -11.48 -18.01 19.38
CA ALA A 93 -11.85 -19.42 19.46
C ALA A 93 -13.35 -19.49 19.19
N GLY A 94 -13.73 -20.11 18.06
CA GLY A 94 -15.12 -20.30 17.71
C GLY A 94 -15.82 -20.98 18.88
N GLY A 95 -16.86 -20.35 19.40
CA GLY A 95 -17.69 -20.93 20.44
C GLY A 95 -18.44 -22.13 19.88
N THR A 96 -18.14 -23.29 20.46
CA THR A 96 -18.88 -24.58 20.50
C THR A 96 -19.40 -25.16 19.20
#